data_AF-A0A0F9YTU0-F1
#
_entry.id   AF-A0A0F9YTU0-F1
#
_cell.length_a   1.000
_cell.length_b   1.000
_cell.length_c   1.000
_cell.angle_alpha   90.00
_cell.angle_beta   90.00
_cell.angle_gamma   90.00
#
_symmetry.space_group_name_H-M   'P 1'
#
loop_
_entity.id
_entity.type
_entity.pdbx_description
1 polymer ?
#
loop_
_entity_poly.entity_id
_entity_poly.type
_entity_poly.pdbx_seq_one_letter_code
_entity_poly.pdbx_strand_id
1 'polypeptide(L)'
;MTDKAFLLKKITESLQNRDILKKKISARKKDLVNIESHIQGFYTVLYGKQLKEVETYNVVPNYHITSFPIFLKNNKHILSLFSIGVPTKYPVKGSKLVNIFYTVGYKSKRLFYKYKSHPVLDDNYIVYHCRTLYEKNYLIFEIKTDDGFSLKGDGRTVWEELKNAVAFPLEYPTTEDFFGMCSEEVVSLIRSKYDLGK
;
A
#
# COMPACT_ATOMS: atom_id res chain seq x y z
N MET A 1 -22.60 41.39 45.55
CA MET A 1 -22.22 40.00 45.91
C MET A 1 -22.42 39.14 44.68
N THR A 2 -21.34 38.78 43.99
CA THR A 2 -21.40 37.89 42.82
C THR A 2 -21.83 36.50 43.29
N ASP A 3 -22.92 36.02 42.74
CA ASP A 3 -23.60 34.82 43.20
C ASP A 3 -22.69 33.59 43.07
N LYS A 4 -22.36 32.96 44.20
CA LYS A 4 -21.45 31.81 44.28
C LYS A 4 -21.91 30.67 43.34
N ALA A 5 -23.22 30.54 43.14
CA ALA A 5 -23.81 29.59 42.21
C ALA A 5 -23.44 29.86 40.74
N PHE A 6 -23.39 31.13 40.34
CA PHE A 6 -23.01 31.53 38.97
C PHE A 6 -21.54 31.19 38.68
N LEU A 7 -20.64 31.45 39.63
CA LEU A 7 -19.22 31.12 39.50
C LEU A 7 -18.99 29.59 39.44
N LEU A 8 -19.70 28.82 40.27
CA LEU A 8 -19.66 27.35 40.24
C LEU A 8 -20.11 26.79 38.90
N LYS A 9 -21.20 27.34 38.33
CA LYS A 9 -21.68 26.94 37.00
C LYS A 9 -20.63 27.16 35.92
N LYS A 10 -20.00 28.34 35.89
CA LYS A 10 -18.93 28.65 34.93
C LYS A 10 -17.70 27.74 35.08
N ILE A 11 -17.32 27.40 36.31
CA ILE A 11 -16.21 26.46 36.56
C ILE A 11 -16.56 25.08 35.99
N THR A 12 -17.77 24.59 36.24
CA THR A 12 -18.23 23.28 35.73
C THR A 12 -18.25 23.26 34.20
N GLU A 13 -18.80 24.29 33.55
CA GLU A 13 -18.79 24.41 32.09
C GLU A 13 -17.35 24.44 31.53
N SER A 14 -16.45 25.17 32.20
CA SER A 14 -15.04 25.25 31.80
C SER A 14 -14.32 23.91 31.93
N LEU A 15 -14.61 23.14 32.98
CA LEU A 15 -14.06 21.79 33.17
C LEU A 15 -14.57 20.81 32.11
N GLN A 16 -15.87 20.86 31.79
CA GLN A 16 -16.45 20.06 30.70
C GLN A 16 -15.81 20.40 29.35
N ASN A 17 -15.64 21.69 29.05
CA ASN A 17 -14.98 22.14 27.83
C ASN A 17 -13.53 21.67 27.75
N ARG A 18 -12.79 21.72 28.88
CA ARG A 18 -11.42 21.19 28.97
C ARG A 18 -11.37 19.70 28.65
N ASP A 19 -12.31 18.92 29.16
CA ASP A 19 -12.32 17.47 28.95
C ASP A 19 -12.71 17.10 27.50
N ILE A 20 -13.62 17.86 26.88
CA ILE A 20 -13.93 17.76 25.45
C ILE A 20 -12.69 18.07 24.60
N LEU A 21 -11.97 19.15 24.93
CA LEU A 21 -10.74 19.53 24.22
C LEU A 21 -9.65 18.47 24.36
N LYS A 22 -9.46 17.90 25.56
CA LYS A 22 -8.51 16.79 25.77
C LYS A 22 -8.82 15.58 24.88
N LYS A 23 -10.11 15.20 24.76
CA LYS A 23 -10.52 14.10 23.87
C LYS A 23 -10.20 14.42 22.40
N LYS A 24 -10.50 15.63 21.94
CA LYS A 24 -10.16 16.07 20.57
C LYS A 24 -8.66 16.04 20.31
N ILE A 25 -7.85 16.53 21.25
CA ILE A 25 -6.37 16.51 21.15
C ILE A 25 -5.87 15.06 21.05
N SER A 26 -6.39 14.16 21.89
CA SER A 26 -6.01 12.74 21.85
C SER A 26 -6.35 12.09 20.50
N ALA A 27 -7.53 12.36 19.95
CA ALA A 27 -7.91 11.87 18.62
C ALA A 27 -6.97 12.40 17.53
N ARG A 28 -6.65 13.71 17.56
CA ARG A 28 -5.69 14.31 16.61
C ARG A 28 -4.27 13.75 16.73
N LYS A 29 -3.81 13.42 17.95
CA LYS A 29 -2.53 12.74 18.14
C LYS A 29 -2.51 11.36 17.48
N LYS A 30 -3.62 10.61 17.58
CA LYS A 30 -3.75 9.32 16.89
C LYS A 30 -3.73 9.48 15.36
N ASP A 31 -4.41 10.50 14.83
CA ASP A 31 -4.38 10.81 13.41
C ASP A 31 -2.95 11.14 12.93
N LEU A 32 -2.20 11.93 13.70
CA LEU A 32 -0.81 12.28 13.38
C LEU A 32 0.10 11.05 13.34
N VAL A 33 0.01 10.16 14.33
CA VAL A 33 0.76 8.90 14.34
C VAL A 33 0.45 8.07 13.09
N ASN A 34 -0.83 7.95 12.72
CA ASN A 34 -1.21 7.24 11.49
C ASN A 34 -0.63 7.90 10.23
N ILE A 35 -0.61 9.24 10.16
CA ILE A 35 -0.02 9.97 9.04
C ILE A 35 1.50 9.74 8.98
N GLU A 36 2.19 9.80 10.12
CA GLU A 36 3.63 9.52 10.21
C GLU A 36 3.95 8.09 9.76
N SER A 37 3.18 7.10 10.19
CA SER A 37 3.33 5.71 9.73
C SER A 37 3.13 5.58 8.21
N HIS A 38 2.15 6.29 7.64
CA HIS A 38 1.98 6.32 6.18
C HIS A 38 3.17 6.97 5.47
N ILE A 39 3.68 8.09 5.99
CA ILE A 39 4.87 8.77 5.45
C ILE A 39 6.07 7.83 5.48
N GLN A 40 6.35 7.19 6.61
CA GLN A 40 7.44 6.21 6.73
C GLN A 40 7.28 5.04 5.75
N GLY A 41 6.05 4.55 5.57
CA GLY A 41 5.75 3.52 4.58
C GLY A 41 6.02 3.98 3.14
N PHE A 42 5.64 5.21 2.79
CA PHE A 42 5.95 5.80 1.48
C PHE A 42 7.46 5.92 1.25
N TYR A 43 8.21 6.41 2.24
CA TYR A 43 9.67 6.49 2.15
C TYR A 43 10.32 5.12 1.96
N THR A 44 9.89 4.13 2.73
CA THR A 44 10.42 2.76 2.63
C THR A 44 10.17 2.19 1.23
N VAL A 45 8.97 2.40 0.67
CA VAL A 45 8.61 1.94 -0.67
C VAL A 45 9.42 2.63 -1.79
N LEU A 46 9.64 3.94 -1.65
CA LEU A 46 10.40 4.74 -2.62
C LEU A 46 11.89 4.43 -2.59
N TYR A 47 12.49 4.40 -1.40
CA TYR A 47 13.94 4.47 -1.23
C TYR A 47 14.55 3.20 -0.61
N GLY A 48 13.74 2.24 -0.15
CA GLY A 48 14.21 0.97 0.42
C GLY A 48 14.91 1.12 1.78
N LYS A 49 14.65 2.22 2.52
CA LYS A 49 15.24 2.47 3.85
C LYS A 49 14.17 2.99 4.83
N GLN A 50 14.18 2.50 6.07
CA GLN A 50 13.47 3.12 7.19
C GLN A 50 14.13 4.48 7.53
N LEU A 51 13.33 5.50 7.82
CA LEU A 51 13.79 6.80 8.28
C LEU A 51 14.40 6.65 9.70
N LYS A 52 15.71 6.40 9.80
CA LYS A 52 16.46 6.84 10.98
C LYS A 52 16.70 8.34 10.85
N GLU A 53 16.60 9.06 11.97
CA GLU A 53 16.71 10.52 12.10
C GLU A 53 17.42 11.18 10.92
N VAL A 54 16.65 11.91 10.12
CA VAL A 54 17.12 12.49 8.86
C VAL A 54 18.05 13.64 9.20
N GLU A 55 19.36 13.42 9.09
CA GLU A 55 20.24 14.49 8.61
C GLU A 55 19.65 14.97 7.29
N THR A 56 19.27 16.25 7.26
CA THR A 56 18.64 16.91 6.12
C THR A 56 19.51 16.78 4.87
N TYR A 57 19.28 15.73 4.09
CA TYR A 57 19.83 15.63 2.75
C TYR A 57 19.03 16.56 1.85
N ASN A 58 19.68 17.63 1.38
CA ASN A 58 19.25 18.41 0.24
C ASN A 58 19.36 17.57 -1.03
N VAL A 59 18.46 16.60 -1.20
CA VAL A 59 18.22 16.00 -2.51
C VAL A 59 16.97 16.69 -3.06
N VAL A 60 17.19 17.71 -3.88
CA VAL A 60 16.18 18.17 -4.83
C VAL A 60 16.20 17.15 -5.97
N PRO A 61 15.21 16.24 -6.10
CA PRO A 61 15.20 15.32 -7.22
C PRO A 61 14.91 16.15 -8.47
N ASN A 62 15.80 16.07 -9.44
CA ASN A 62 15.63 16.67 -10.75
C ASN A 62 14.37 16.06 -11.38
N TYR A 63 13.29 16.86 -11.48
CA TYR A 63 11.98 16.46 -11.97
C TYR A 63 12.00 16.24 -13.50
N HIS A 64 12.62 15.15 -13.95
CA HIS A 64 11.98 14.44 -15.05
C HIS A 64 10.78 13.73 -14.44
N ILE A 65 9.61 14.35 -14.54
CA ILE A 65 8.33 13.79 -14.11
C ILE A 65 8.09 12.51 -14.92
N THR A 66 8.63 11.40 -14.45
CA THR A 66 8.08 10.09 -14.78
C THR A 66 6.72 10.03 -14.11
N SER A 67 5.65 9.63 -14.81
CA SER A 67 4.30 9.46 -14.26
C SER A 67 4.22 8.39 -13.15
N PHE A 68 5.35 7.90 -12.67
CA PHE A 68 5.53 6.86 -11.68
C PHE A 68 6.60 7.31 -10.66
N PRO A 69 6.52 6.83 -9.40
CA PRO A 69 5.51 5.90 -8.90
C PRO A 69 4.13 6.54 -8.68
N ILE A 70 3.06 5.77 -8.93
CA ILE A 70 1.68 6.16 -8.60
C ILE A 70 1.29 5.45 -7.31
N PHE A 71 0.97 6.20 -6.27
CA PHE A 71 0.38 5.63 -5.06
C PHE A 71 -1.12 5.46 -5.27
N LEU A 72 -1.56 4.21 -5.27
CA LEU A 72 -2.94 3.87 -5.58
C LEU A 72 -3.80 4.17 -4.36
N LYS A 73 -4.79 5.06 -4.53
CA LYS A 73 -5.67 5.48 -3.44
C LYS A 73 -6.64 4.35 -3.11
N ASN A 74 -7.21 4.38 -1.91
CA ASN A 74 -8.22 3.41 -1.44
C ASN A 74 -7.77 1.94 -1.43
N ASN A 75 -6.46 1.67 -1.48
CA ASN A 75 -5.94 0.34 -1.18
C ASN A 75 -5.83 0.16 0.34
N LYS A 76 -6.24 -1.02 0.83
CA LYS A 76 -6.15 -1.37 2.26
C LYS A 76 -4.73 -1.21 2.85
N HIS A 77 -3.71 -1.35 2.01
CA HIS A 77 -2.30 -1.15 2.36
C HIS A 77 -1.59 -0.30 1.32
N ILE A 78 -0.45 0.31 1.70
CA ILE A 78 0.33 1.18 0.82
C ILE A 78 0.78 0.37 -0.41
N LEU A 79 0.27 0.79 -1.57
CA LEU A 79 0.58 0.21 -2.86
C LEU A 79 1.09 1.32 -3.79
N SER A 80 2.22 1.04 -4.42
CA SER A 80 2.84 1.94 -5.39
C SER A 80 3.04 1.20 -6.71
N LEU A 81 2.66 1.84 -7.80
CA LEU A 81 2.80 1.34 -9.14
C LEU A 81 4.02 2.00 -9.78
N PHE A 82 4.92 1.22 -10.35
CA PHE A 82 6.14 1.71 -11.03
C PHE A 82 6.10 1.50 -12.54
N SER A 83 5.24 0.61 -13.02
CA SER A 83 5.00 0.36 -14.43
C SER A 83 3.68 -0.37 -14.61
N ILE A 84 2.85 0.07 -15.56
CA ILE A 84 1.67 -0.69 -15.98
C ILE A 84 1.98 -1.79 -16.98
N GLY A 85 3.21 -1.88 -17.49
CA GLY A 85 3.57 -2.84 -18.53
C GLY A 85 2.85 -2.59 -19.86
N VAL A 86 2.90 -3.58 -20.74
CA VAL A 86 2.23 -3.58 -22.05
C VAL A 86 1.15 -4.67 -22.08
N PRO A 87 -0.11 -4.36 -22.47
CA PRO A 87 -1.18 -5.34 -22.60
C PRO A 87 -0.76 -6.54 -23.42
N THR A 88 -1.03 -7.72 -22.87
CA THR A 88 -0.55 -8.97 -23.44
C THR A 88 -1.63 -9.67 -24.25
N LYS A 89 -1.26 -10.18 -25.42
CA LYS A 89 -2.04 -11.18 -26.15
C LYS A 89 -1.74 -12.61 -25.69
N TYR A 90 -0.75 -12.78 -24.82
CA TYR A 90 -0.31 -14.10 -24.38
C TYR A 90 -1.34 -14.78 -23.48
N PRO A 91 -1.41 -16.13 -23.55
CA PRO A 91 -2.25 -16.89 -22.64
C PRO A 91 -1.82 -16.67 -21.19
N VAL A 92 -2.79 -16.38 -20.35
CA VAL A 92 -2.67 -16.40 -18.89
C VAL A 92 -3.16 -17.76 -18.44
N LYS A 93 -2.36 -18.48 -17.66
CA LYS A 93 -2.78 -19.77 -17.11
C LYS A 93 -3.78 -19.55 -15.97
N GLY A 94 -4.91 -20.25 -16.01
CA GLY A 94 -5.97 -20.15 -15.00
C GLY A 94 -7.15 -19.27 -15.41
N SER A 95 -8.06 -19.01 -14.47
CA SER A 95 -9.23 -18.17 -14.69
C SER A 95 -8.84 -16.71 -14.80
N LYS A 96 -9.02 -16.12 -15.98
CA LYS A 96 -8.88 -14.67 -16.15
C LYS A 96 -9.97 -13.96 -15.37
N LEU A 97 -9.59 -12.99 -14.56
CA LEU A 97 -10.56 -12.13 -13.91
C LEU A 97 -11.19 -11.19 -14.94
N VAL A 98 -12.51 -11.04 -14.86
CA VAL A 98 -13.28 -10.11 -15.70
C VAL A 98 -12.85 -8.69 -15.33
N ASN A 99 -12.67 -7.83 -16.35
CA ASN A 99 -12.28 -6.42 -16.23
C ASN A 99 -10.81 -6.11 -15.87
N ILE A 100 -9.90 -7.09 -15.96
CA ILE A 100 -8.45 -6.85 -15.77
C ILE A 100 -7.71 -6.90 -17.11
N PHE A 101 -6.79 -5.94 -17.29
CA PHE A 101 -5.81 -5.98 -18.37
C PHE A 101 -4.52 -6.64 -17.88
N TYR A 102 -4.29 -7.86 -18.33
CA TYR A 102 -3.02 -8.52 -18.10
C TYR A 102 -1.95 -7.88 -18.98
N THR A 103 -0.84 -7.47 -18.36
CA THR A 103 0.26 -6.78 -19.04
C THR A 103 1.58 -7.47 -18.74
N VAL A 104 2.54 -7.44 -19.67
CA VAL A 104 3.92 -7.87 -19.44
C VAL A 104 4.74 -6.67 -18.98
N GLY A 105 5.58 -6.83 -17.95
CA GLY A 105 6.39 -5.74 -17.40
C GLY A 105 5.62 -4.83 -16.44
N TYR A 106 4.48 -5.28 -15.92
CA TYR A 106 3.83 -4.65 -14.77
C TYR A 106 4.79 -4.69 -13.59
N LYS A 107 4.88 -3.58 -12.85
CA LYS A 107 5.71 -3.48 -11.64
C LYS A 107 4.96 -2.67 -10.61
N SER A 108 4.73 -3.25 -9.45
CA SER A 108 4.24 -2.55 -8.26
C SER A 108 5.05 -2.96 -7.03
N LYS A 109 5.00 -2.15 -5.98
CA LYS A 109 5.47 -2.50 -4.65
C LYS A 109 4.35 -2.31 -3.66
N ARG A 110 4.14 -3.29 -2.78
CA ARG A 110 3.19 -3.23 -1.68
C ARG A 110 3.93 -3.35 -0.36
N LEU A 111 3.67 -2.44 0.57
CA LEU A 111 4.04 -2.64 1.97
C LEU A 111 2.96 -3.51 2.62
N PHE A 112 3.33 -4.70 3.05
CA PHE A 112 2.41 -5.66 3.66
C PHE A 112 3.10 -6.42 4.80
N TYR A 113 2.32 -7.16 5.59
CA TYR A 113 2.86 -7.92 6.70
C TYR A 113 3.96 -8.89 6.25
N LYS A 114 5.06 -8.93 7.00
CA LYS A 114 6.17 -9.85 6.77
C LYS A 114 5.73 -11.29 7.01
N TYR A 115 6.29 -12.21 6.23
CA TYR A 115 6.05 -13.64 6.43
C TYR A 115 6.62 -14.10 7.78
N LYS A 116 5.92 -15.02 8.47
CA LYS A 116 6.33 -15.63 9.75
C LYS A 116 6.55 -14.67 10.96
N SER A 117 6.15 -13.40 10.91
CA SER A 117 6.34 -12.44 12.03
C SER A 117 5.08 -12.24 12.88
N HIS A 118 5.16 -12.40 14.20
CA HIS A 118 4.03 -12.31 15.15
C HIS A 118 3.43 -10.88 15.24
N PRO A 119 2.10 -10.67 15.34
CA PRO A 119 1.43 -9.37 15.12
C PRO A 119 1.66 -8.30 16.22
N VAL A 120 2.62 -8.51 17.13
CA VAL A 120 2.79 -7.74 18.36
C VAL A 120 4.04 -6.84 18.34
N LEU A 121 4.88 -6.88 17.30
CA LEU A 121 6.11 -6.08 17.21
C LEU A 121 6.07 -5.08 16.02
N ASP A 122 6.67 -3.91 16.21
CA ASP A 122 6.59 -2.77 15.27
C ASP A 122 7.32 -2.98 13.91
N ASP A 123 8.13 -4.03 13.76
CA ASP A 123 8.85 -4.37 12.51
C ASP A 123 8.13 -5.43 11.64
N ASN A 124 6.80 -5.42 11.67
CA ASN A 124 5.96 -6.45 11.05
C ASN A 124 5.68 -6.25 9.56
N TYR A 125 6.26 -5.25 8.90
CA TYR A 125 6.00 -4.97 7.49
C TYR A 125 7.24 -5.17 6.63
N ILE A 126 7.03 -5.64 5.41
CA ILE A 126 8.06 -5.76 4.39
C ILE A 126 7.51 -5.29 3.04
N VAL A 127 8.41 -4.84 2.18
CA VAL A 127 8.07 -4.47 0.82
C VAL A 127 8.05 -5.71 -0.06
N TYR A 128 6.90 -5.97 -0.65
CA TYR A 128 6.71 -6.96 -1.70
C TYR A 128 6.81 -6.28 -3.06
N HIS A 129 7.80 -6.67 -3.86
CA HIS A 129 8.00 -6.29 -5.24
C HIS A 129 7.23 -7.26 -6.13
N CYS A 130 6.16 -6.77 -6.74
CA CYS A 130 5.23 -7.53 -7.55
C CYS A 130 5.46 -7.24 -9.03
N ARG A 131 5.71 -8.26 -9.85
CA ARG A 131 6.04 -8.10 -11.27
C ARG A 131 5.35 -9.13 -12.14
N THR A 132 4.99 -8.73 -13.35
CA THR A 132 4.60 -9.67 -14.40
C THR A 132 5.72 -9.80 -15.43
N LEU A 133 6.01 -11.03 -15.81
CA LEU A 133 7.06 -11.40 -16.74
C LEU A 133 6.47 -12.22 -17.88
N TYR A 134 7.21 -12.31 -18.97
CA TYR A 134 6.91 -13.23 -20.06
C TYR A 134 7.98 -14.31 -20.10
N GLU A 135 7.55 -15.58 -19.99
CA GLU A 135 8.46 -16.72 -20.00
C GLU A 135 7.75 -17.97 -20.54
N LYS A 136 8.45 -18.74 -21.39
CA LYS A 136 7.94 -19.98 -22.00
C LYS A 136 6.56 -19.80 -22.65
N ASN A 137 6.32 -18.69 -23.33
CA ASN A 137 5.04 -18.34 -23.98
C ASN A 137 3.84 -18.06 -23.05
N TYR A 138 4.06 -17.88 -21.74
CA TYR A 138 3.02 -17.55 -20.79
C TYR A 138 3.34 -16.28 -20.01
N LEU A 139 2.29 -15.63 -19.51
CA LEU A 139 2.42 -14.61 -18.48
C LEU A 139 2.73 -15.28 -17.14
N ILE A 140 3.77 -14.81 -16.47
CA ILE A 140 4.23 -15.30 -15.16
C ILE A 140 4.16 -14.15 -14.15
N PHE A 141 3.79 -14.48 -12.92
CA PHE A 141 3.78 -13.59 -11.77
C PHE A 141 5.03 -13.86 -10.93
N GLU A 142 5.67 -12.78 -10.48
CA GLU A 142 6.83 -12.82 -9.59
C GLU A 142 6.55 -11.92 -8.38
N ILE A 143 6.81 -12.45 -7.18
CA ILE A 143 6.82 -11.71 -5.92
C ILE A 143 8.22 -11.84 -5.33
N LYS A 144 8.84 -10.72 -4.97
CA LYS A 144 10.12 -10.69 -4.23
C LYS A 144 10.01 -9.77 -3.03
N THR A 145 10.64 -10.11 -1.92
CA THR A 145 10.74 -9.21 -0.75
C THR A 145 12.17 -8.70 -0.57
N ASP A 146 12.32 -7.62 0.20
CA ASP A 146 13.64 -7.02 0.48
C ASP A 146 14.60 -7.96 1.23
N ASP A 147 14.09 -8.94 1.96
CA ASP A 147 14.87 -9.96 2.67
C ASP A 147 15.14 -11.23 1.85
N GLY A 148 14.82 -11.22 0.56
CA GLY A 148 15.22 -12.26 -0.39
C GLY A 148 14.23 -13.40 -0.60
N PHE A 149 13.06 -13.40 0.06
CA PHE A 149 11.98 -14.32 -0.28
C PHE A 149 11.48 -14.05 -1.70
N SER A 150 11.27 -15.11 -2.49
CA SER A 150 10.93 -15.00 -3.91
C SER A 150 9.98 -16.13 -4.32
N LEU A 151 8.86 -15.77 -4.95
CA LEU A 151 7.91 -16.68 -5.57
C LEU A 151 7.80 -16.35 -7.06
N LYS A 152 7.65 -17.37 -7.90
CA LYS A 152 7.50 -17.20 -9.34
C LYS A 152 6.72 -18.34 -9.98
N GLY A 153 5.66 -18.01 -10.71
CA GLY A 153 4.79 -19.01 -11.34
C GLY A 153 3.56 -18.41 -12.00
N ASP A 154 2.56 -19.23 -12.30
CA ASP A 154 1.24 -18.70 -12.65
C ASP A 154 0.58 -18.04 -11.43
N GLY A 155 -0.43 -17.20 -11.68
CA GLY A 155 -1.07 -16.40 -10.64
C GLY A 155 -1.67 -17.23 -9.51
N ARG A 156 -2.18 -18.43 -9.80
CA ARG A 156 -2.77 -19.33 -8.79
C ARG A 156 -1.68 -19.97 -7.94
N THR A 157 -0.64 -20.53 -8.55
CA THR A 157 0.49 -21.14 -7.84
C THR A 157 1.15 -20.14 -6.90
N VAL A 158 1.45 -18.93 -7.41
CA VAL A 158 2.04 -17.85 -6.60
C VAL A 158 1.13 -17.48 -5.43
N TRP A 159 -0.19 -17.46 -5.64
CA TRP A 159 -1.14 -17.11 -4.59
C TRP A 159 -1.18 -18.16 -3.46
N GLU A 160 -1.25 -19.44 -3.82
CA GLU A 160 -1.26 -20.53 -2.85
C GLU A 160 0.04 -20.57 -2.05
N GLU A 161 1.19 -20.41 -2.71
CA GLU A 161 2.49 -20.37 -2.03
C GLU A 161 2.60 -19.16 -1.09
N LEU A 162 2.11 -17.99 -1.51
CA LEU A 162 2.10 -16.80 -0.65
C LEU A 162 1.23 -17.01 0.59
N LYS A 163 0.00 -17.53 0.41
CA LYS A 163 -0.91 -17.86 1.54
C LYS A 163 -0.28 -18.83 2.52
N ASN A 164 0.40 -19.86 2.03
CA ASN A 164 1.08 -20.84 2.87
C ASN A 164 2.31 -20.27 3.59
N ALA A 165 2.97 -19.27 3.00
CA ALA A 165 4.14 -18.62 3.58
C ALA A 165 3.79 -17.62 4.69
N VAL A 166 2.61 -16.99 4.64
CA VAL A 166 2.17 -16.03 5.65
C VAL A 166 1.45 -16.73 6.80
N ALA A 167 1.75 -16.32 8.03
CA ALA A 167 1.10 -16.86 9.23
C ALA A 167 -0.26 -16.20 9.55
N PHE A 168 -0.73 -15.32 8.66
CA PHE A 168 -1.96 -14.54 8.85
C PHE A 168 -2.88 -14.71 7.64
N PRO A 169 -4.19 -14.56 7.83
CA PRO A 169 -5.13 -14.53 6.73
C PRO A 169 -4.78 -13.39 5.76
N LEU A 170 -4.55 -13.71 4.49
CA LEU A 170 -4.43 -12.69 3.46
C LEU A 170 -5.80 -12.05 3.22
N GLU A 171 -5.85 -10.73 3.28
CA GLU A 171 -7.07 -9.95 3.05
C GLU A 171 -7.46 -9.81 1.56
N TYR A 172 -6.61 -10.30 0.66
CA TYR A 172 -6.82 -10.28 -0.78
C TYR A 172 -7.30 -11.65 -1.25
N PRO A 173 -8.17 -11.74 -2.27
CA PRO A 173 -8.64 -13.04 -2.75
C PRO A 173 -7.72 -13.65 -3.82
N THR A 174 -6.94 -12.83 -4.53
CA THR A 174 -6.09 -13.27 -5.66
C THR A 174 -4.73 -12.57 -5.71
N THR A 175 -3.80 -13.11 -6.51
CA THR A 175 -2.52 -12.48 -6.83
C THR A 175 -2.72 -11.13 -7.51
N GLU A 176 -3.68 -11.03 -8.43
CA GLU A 176 -4.01 -9.79 -9.15
C GLU A 176 -4.47 -8.69 -8.20
N ASP A 177 -5.31 -9.02 -7.21
CA ASP A 177 -5.73 -8.09 -6.15
C ASP A 177 -4.54 -7.65 -5.30
N PHE A 178 -3.67 -8.59 -4.91
CA PHE A 178 -2.45 -8.28 -4.18
C PHE A 178 -1.48 -7.42 -5.02
N PHE A 179 -1.46 -7.56 -6.34
CA PHE A 179 -0.66 -6.70 -7.23
C PHE A 179 -1.34 -5.34 -7.48
N GLY A 180 -2.61 -5.21 -7.06
CA GLY A 180 -3.46 -4.05 -7.30
C GLY A 180 -3.89 -3.87 -8.75
N MET A 181 -3.79 -4.93 -9.56
CA MET A 181 -4.22 -4.92 -10.97
C MET A 181 -5.74 -4.78 -11.10
N CYS A 182 -6.49 -5.17 -10.05
CA CYS A 182 -7.94 -5.01 -9.97
C CYS A 182 -8.38 -3.59 -9.59
N SER A 183 -7.46 -2.68 -9.24
CA SER A 183 -7.81 -1.32 -8.85
C SER A 183 -8.38 -0.55 -10.04
N GLU A 184 -9.54 0.11 -9.85
CA GLU A 184 -10.16 0.95 -10.89
C GLU A 184 -9.19 2.01 -11.44
N GLU A 185 -8.32 2.57 -10.58
CA GLU A 185 -7.29 3.52 -11.00
C GLU A 185 -6.29 2.89 -11.99
N VAL A 186 -5.85 1.65 -11.73
CA VAL A 186 -4.93 0.91 -12.62
C VAL A 186 -5.62 0.53 -13.92
N VAL A 187 -6.85 0.01 -13.82
CA VAL A 187 -7.66 -0.38 -15.00
C VAL A 187 -7.90 0.83 -15.90
N SER A 188 -8.31 1.96 -15.33
CA SER A 188 -8.54 3.22 -16.06
C SER A 188 -7.26 3.75 -16.69
N LEU A 189 -6.13 3.70 -15.97
CA LEU A 189 -4.83 4.11 -16.48
C LEU A 189 -4.39 3.26 -17.68
N ILE A 190 -4.57 1.93 -17.62
CA ILE A 190 -4.25 1.04 -18.74
C ILE A 190 -5.17 1.33 -19.93
N ARG A 191 -6.48 1.47 -19.70
CA ARG A 191 -7.44 1.81 -20.77
C ARG A 191 -7.08 3.10 -21.48
N SER A 192 -6.81 4.15 -20.71
CA SER A 192 -6.44 5.46 -21.25
C SER A 192 -5.14 5.43 -22.03
N LYS A 193 -4.12 4.69 -21.55
CA LYS A 193 -2.81 4.65 -22.22
C LYS A 193 -2.81 3.87 -23.53
N TYR A 194 -3.64 2.83 -23.61
CA TYR A 194 -3.65 1.90 -24.75
C TYR A 194 -4.92 2.01 -25.62
N ASP A 195 -5.76 3.01 -25.34
CA ASP A 195 -7.04 3.26 -26.01
C ASP A 195 -7.93 2.01 -26.07
N LEU A 196 -7.99 1.27 -24.96
CA LEU A 196 -8.71 0.01 -24.85
C LEU A 196 -10.18 0.21 -24.42
N GLY A 197 -10.93 1.02 -25.16
CA GLY A 197 -12.39 1.20 -25.05
C GLY A 197 -12.92 1.74 -23.71
N LYS A 198 -14.13 2.33 -23.73
CA LYS A 198 -14.91 2.63 -22.52
C LYS A 198 -15.76 1.43 -22.13
#